data_AF-A0AAU1Z115-F1
#
_entry.id   AF-A0AAU1Z115-F1
#
_cell.length_a   1.000
_cell.length_b   1.000
_cell.length_c   1.000
_cell.angle_alpha   90.00
_cell.angle_beta   90.00
_cell.angle_gamma   90.00
#
_symmetry.space_group_name_H-M   'P 1'
#
loop_
_entity.id
_entity.type
_entity.pdbx_description
1 polymer ?
#
loop_
_entity_poly.entity_id
_entity_poly.type
_entity_poly.pdbx_seq_one_letter_code
_entity_poly.pdbx_strand_id
1 'polypeptide(L)'
;MELRIALTEGVRDTGGWRTRPAADFDLSTRQEGHFLVYRWTLKPGRAVPPGEHVFAGQYDHAAGGRDAKDDTYRIDTAAGDARSGAAVWGGFA
;
A
#
# COMPACT_ATOMS: atom_id res chain seq x y z
N MET A 1 -1.12 1.22 5.91
CA MET A 1 -0.43 1.65 4.69
C MET A 1 -1.36 1.41 3.52
N GLU A 2 -1.47 2.40 2.64
CA GLU A 2 -2.28 2.37 1.44
C GLU A 2 -1.41 2.70 0.23
N LEU A 3 -1.53 1.89 -0.82
CA LEU A 3 -0.96 2.11 -2.13
C LEU A 3 -2.11 2.18 -3.14
N ARG A 4 -2.18 3.27 -3.89
CA ARG A 4 -3.20 3.52 -4.90
C ARG A 4 -2.53 3.55 -6.26
N ILE A 5 -2.93 2.64 -7.13
CA ILE A 5 -2.43 2.51 -8.50
C ILE A 5 -3.53 2.97 -9.45
N ALA A 6 -3.31 4.03 -10.21
CA ALA A 6 -4.28 4.56 -11.16
C ALA A 6 -4.64 3.50 -12.20
N LEU A 7 -5.91 3.30 -12.51
CA LEU A 7 -6.33 2.32 -13.50
C LEU A 7 -5.98 2.85 -14.90
N THR A 8 -4.99 2.22 -15.53
CA THR A 8 -4.75 2.33 -16.99
C THR A 8 -5.08 0.99 -17.64
N GLU A 9 -4.91 0.91 -18.95
CA GLU A 9 -5.10 -0.34 -19.69
C GLU A 9 -4.28 -1.49 -19.10
N GLY A 10 -4.95 -2.62 -18.91
CA GLY A 10 -4.35 -3.85 -18.39
C GLY A 10 -4.12 -3.88 -16.87
N VAL A 11 -4.39 -2.80 -16.12
CA VAL A 11 -4.19 -2.80 -14.67
C VAL A 11 -5.09 -3.83 -13.98
N ARG A 12 -4.47 -4.85 -13.39
CA ARG A 12 -5.17 -5.92 -12.67
C ARG A 12 -4.33 -6.40 -11.49
N ASP A 13 -4.99 -6.61 -10.35
CA ASP A 13 -4.37 -7.20 -9.16
C ASP A 13 -3.79 -8.58 -9.45
N THR A 14 -2.51 -8.76 -9.10
CA THR A 14 -1.83 -10.06 -9.09
C THR A 14 -1.28 -10.42 -7.70
N GLY A 15 -1.49 -9.56 -6.70
CA GLY A 15 -1.20 -9.81 -5.31
C GLY A 15 -0.43 -8.70 -4.62
N GLY A 16 0.01 -8.96 -3.39
CA GLY A 16 0.81 -8.01 -2.62
C GLY A 16 1.90 -8.72 -1.84
N TRP A 17 3.03 -8.04 -1.68
CA TRP A 17 4.18 -8.50 -0.92
C TRP A 17 4.56 -7.49 0.17
N ARG A 18 5.22 -7.98 1.23
CA ARG A 18 5.78 -7.14 2.30
C ARG A 18 6.90 -7.86 3.04
N THR A 19 7.82 -7.11 3.65
CA THR A 19 8.93 -7.67 4.46
C THR A 19 8.46 -8.34 5.75
N ARG A 20 7.43 -7.77 6.39
CA ARG A 20 6.87 -8.30 7.63
C ARG A 20 6.07 -9.59 7.39
N PRO A 21 6.00 -10.51 8.38
CA PRO A 21 5.17 -11.71 8.28
C PRO A 21 3.75 -11.40 7.86
N ALA A 22 3.19 -12.25 6.99
CA ALA A 22 1.83 -12.08 6.52
C ALA A 22 0.80 -12.06 7.65
N ALA A 23 1.07 -12.78 8.74
CA ALA A 23 0.22 -12.86 9.91
C ALA A 23 0.10 -11.53 10.67
N ASP A 24 1.02 -10.58 10.51
CA ASP A 24 1.01 -9.30 11.22
C ASP A 24 0.02 -8.30 10.62
N PHE A 25 -0.41 -8.50 9.37
CA PHE A 25 -1.24 -7.54 8.62
C PHE A 25 -2.43 -8.22 7.95
N ASP A 26 -3.56 -7.51 7.92
CA ASP A 26 -4.60 -7.76 6.94
C ASP A 26 -4.28 -7.01 5.65
N LEU A 27 -4.39 -7.70 4.51
CA LEU A 27 -4.26 -7.10 3.18
C LEU A 27 -5.64 -7.17 2.49
N SER A 28 -6.13 -6.03 2.03
CA SER A 28 -7.25 -5.96 1.10
C SER A 28 -6.82 -5.27 -0.19
N THR A 29 -7.19 -5.85 -1.33
CA THR A 29 -7.03 -5.22 -2.63
C THR A 29 -8.40 -4.99 -3.26
N ARG A 30 -8.71 -3.74 -3.65
CA ARG A 30 -10.01 -3.36 -4.22
C ARG A 30 -9.87 -2.24 -5.23
N GLN A 31 -10.77 -2.19 -6.20
CA GLN A 31 -10.91 -0.99 -7.03
C GLN A 31 -11.75 0.06 -6.28
N GLU A 32 -11.22 1.28 -6.17
CA GLU A 32 -11.89 2.44 -5.57
C GLU A 32 -11.81 3.61 -6.57
N GLY A 33 -12.91 3.88 -7.27
CA GLY A 33 -12.93 4.87 -8.35
C GLY A 33 -12.02 4.46 -9.50
N HIS A 34 -11.08 5.32 -9.88
CA HIS A 34 -10.09 5.04 -10.91
C HIS A 34 -8.77 4.47 -10.34
N PHE A 35 -8.80 3.82 -9.18
CA PHE A 35 -7.60 3.24 -8.56
C PHE A 35 -7.80 1.77 -8.22
N LEU A 36 -6.75 0.97 -8.42
CA LEU A 36 -6.53 -0.28 -7.70
C LEU A 36 -5.82 0.03 -6.39
N VAL A 37 -6.46 -0.26 -5.26
CA VAL A 37 -6.00 0.13 -3.92
C VAL A 37 -5.60 -1.11 -3.13
N TYR A 38 -4.33 -1.15 -2.73
CA TYR A 38 -3.82 -2.11 -1.75
C TYR A 38 -3.78 -1.45 -0.38
N ARG A 39 -4.43 -2.08 0.60
CA ARG A 39 -4.47 -1.59 1.98
C ARG A 39 -3.93 -2.67 2.92
N TRP A 40 -2.80 -2.36 3.56
CA TRP A 40 -2.23 -3.16 4.65
C TRP A 40 -2.55 -2.51 6.00
N THR A 41 -3.27 -3.25 6.84
CA THR A 41 -3.64 -2.85 8.18
C THR A 41 -2.90 -3.72 9.18
N LEU A 42 -2.11 -3.09 10.06
CA LEU A 42 -1.43 -3.79 11.15
C LEU A 42 -2.48 -4.33 12.12
N LYS A 43 -2.38 -5.61 12.48
CA LYS A 43 -3.33 -6.22 13.41
C LYS A 43 -3.16 -5.71 14.84
N PRO A 44 -4.23 -5.71 15.65
CA PRO A 44 -4.15 -5.30 17.06
C PRO A 44 -3.07 -6.07 17.83
N GLY A 45 -2.36 -5.37 18.72
CA GLY A 45 -1.29 -5.94 19.55
C GLY A 45 0.02 -6.23 18.79
N ARG A 46 0.11 -5.86 17.50
CA ARG A 46 1.36 -5.91 16.72
C ARG A 46 2.02 -4.54 16.66
N ALA A 47 3.33 -4.54 16.45
CA ALA A 47 4.13 -3.35 16.23
C ALA A 47 5.10 -3.58 15.07
N VAL A 48 5.45 -2.50 14.37
CA VAL A 48 6.49 -2.51 13.34
C VAL A 48 7.80 -2.07 14.01
N PRO A 49 8.83 -2.92 14.09
CA PRO A 49 10.09 -2.55 14.74
C PRO A 49 10.82 -1.46 13.93
N PRO A 50 11.73 -0.69 14.53
CA PRO A 50 12.59 0.23 13.79
C PRO A 50 13.37 -0.48 12.68
N GLY A 51 13.56 0.18 11.55
CA GLY A 51 14.28 -0.34 10.38
C GLY A 51 13.50 -0.16 9.07
N GLU A 52 14.06 -0.68 7.99
CA GLU A 52 13.42 -0.65 6.68
C GLU A 52 12.32 -1.72 6.57
N HIS A 53 11.14 -1.29 6.09
CA HIS A 53 10.04 -2.19 5.77
C HIS A 53 9.50 -1.84 4.40
N VAL A 54 9.36 -2.86 3.56
CA VAL A 54 8.85 -2.69 2.20
C VAL A 54 7.45 -3.29 2.11
N PHE A 55 6.56 -2.57 1.44
CA PHE A 55 5.24 -3.02 1.00
C PHE A 55 5.17 -2.82 -0.51
N ALA A 56 4.70 -3.84 -1.24
CA ALA A 56 4.62 -3.82 -2.69
C ALA A 56 3.26 -4.33 -3.16
N GLY A 57 2.56 -3.55 -3.98
CA GLY A 57 1.43 -4.03 -4.78
C GLY A 57 1.94 -4.59 -6.10
N GLN A 58 1.48 -5.78 -6.47
CA GLN A 58 1.83 -6.44 -7.73
C GLN A 58 0.61 -6.40 -8.63
N TYR A 59 0.78 -5.86 -9.83
CA TYR A 59 -0.30 -5.74 -10.80
C TYR A 59 0.22 -5.97 -12.21
N ASP A 60 -0.62 -6.54 -13.06
CA ASP A 60 -0.40 -6.54 -14.51
C ASP A 60 -0.67 -5.14 -15.07
N HIS A 61 -0.08 -4.79 -16.21
CA HIS A 61 -0.44 -3.63 -17.01
C HIS A 61 -0.24 -3.94 -18.50
N ALA A 62 -0.78 -3.10 -19.39
CA ALA A 62 -0.52 -3.22 -20.82
C ALA A 62 0.99 -3.21 -21.13
N ALA A 63 1.44 -4.02 -22.08
CA ALA A 63 2.86 -4.15 -22.40
C ALA A 63 3.49 -2.78 -22.78
N GLY A 64 4.75 -2.58 -22.37
CA GLY A 64 5.46 -1.31 -22.55
C GLY A 64 5.59 -0.53 -21.24
N GLY A 65 5.83 0.78 -21.34
CA GLY A 65 5.84 1.67 -20.17
C GLY A 65 4.42 2.01 -19.73
N ARG A 66 4.22 2.15 -18.42
CA ARG A 66 3.00 2.68 -17.82
C ARG A 66 3.30 4.04 -17.18
N ASP A 67 2.44 5.02 -17.41
CA ASP A 67 2.47 6.30 -16.71
C ASP A 67 1.98 6.13 -15.27
N ALA A 68 2.88 6.32 -14.30
CA ALA A 68 2.62 6.13 -12.87
C ALA A 68 2.41 7.45 -12.11
N LYS A 69 2.32 8.60 -12.79
CA LYS A 69 2.26 9.93 -12.15
C LYS A 69 1.13 10.12 -11.15
N ASP A 70 0.03 9.38 -11.36
CA ASP A 70 -1.17 9.45 -10.52
C ASP A 70 -1.17 8.38 -9.42
N ASP A 71 -0.17 7.48 -9.41
CA ASP A 71 0.00 6.50 -8.34
C ASP A 71 0.44 7.23 -7.07
N THR A 72 -0.12 6.82 -5.93
CA THR A 72 0.15 7.45 -4.64
C THR A 72 0.28 6.43 -3.53
N TYR A 73 0.97 6.80 -2.47
CA TYR A 73 1.00 6.03 -1.23
C TYR A 73 0.72 6.90 -0.03
N ARG A 74 0.17 6.29 1.02
CA ARG A 74 -0.04 6.90 2.34
C ARG A 74 0.21 5.89 3.45
N ILE A 75 0.90 6.31 4.49
CA ILE A 75 1.16 5.54 5.69
C ILE A 75 0.69 6.37 6.86
N ASP A 76 -0.37 5.93 7.51
CA ASP A 76 -0.77 6.44 8.83
C ASP A 76 -0.15 5.55 9.90
N THR A 77 0.50 6.18 10.86
CA THR A 77 1.10 5.54 12.05
C THR A 77 0.32 5.98 13.29
N ALA A 78 0.08 5.04 14.20
CA ALA A 78 -0.43 5.33 15.53
C ALA A 78 0.70 5.07 16.54
N ALA A 79 0.97 6.04 17.40
CA ALA A 79 1.92 5.88 18.50
C ALA A 79 1.21 5.23 19.71
N GLY A 80 0.87 3.95 19.60
CA GLY A 80 0.24 3.18 20.68
C GLY A 80 -0.98 3.90 21.29
N ASP A 81 -0.96 4.06 22.61
CA ASP A 81 -2.07 4.59 23.41
C ASP A 81 -2.19 6.14 23.36
N ALA A 82 -1.22 6.82 22.74
CA ALA A 82 -1.20 8.26 22.64
C ALA A 82 -1.95 8.74 21.38
N ARG A 83 -2.80 9.76 21.54
CA ARG A 83 -3.58 10.42 20.46
C ARG A 83 -2.74 11.10 19.37
N SER A 84 -1.41 10.97 19.39
CA SER A 84 -0.49 11.56 18.41
C SER A 84 -0.12 10.51 17.36
N GLY A 85 -0.86 10.49 16.25
CA GLY A 85 -0.47 9.78 15.03
C GLY A 85 0.37 10.67 14.11
N ALA A 86 1.17 10.06 13.23
CA ALA A 86 1.84 10.74 12.14
C ALA A 86 1.44 10.10 10.81
N ALA A 87 1.43 10.89 9.75
CA ALA A 87 1.16 10.39 8.40
C ALA A 87 2.28 10.80 7.45
N VAL A 88 2.65 9.88 6.56
CA VAL A 88 3.58 10.11 5.46
C VAL A 88 2.86 9.74 4.17
N TRP A 89 2.99 10.55 3.13
CA TRP A 89 2.39 10.27 1.83
C TRP A 89 3.27 10.83 0.71
N GLY A 90 3.06 10.31 -0.50
CA GLY A 90 3.78 10.73 -1.69
C GLY A 90 3.16 10.15 -2.95
N GLY A 91 3.74 10.54 -4.09
CA GLY A 91 3.39 10.03 -5.41
C GLY A 91 4.55 9.28 -6.06
N PHE A 92 4.26 8.64 -7.18
CA PHE A 92 5.25 8.07 -8.08
C PHE A 92 5.40 8.97 -9.32
N ALA A 93 6.54 8.84 -10.02
CA ALA A 93 6.86 9.60 -11.23
C ALA A 93 6.87 8.68 -12.44
#